data_AF-F7RSI0-F1
#
_entry.id   AF-F7RSI0-F1
#
_cell.length_a   1.000
_cell.length_b   1.000
_cell.length_c   1.000
_cell.angle_alpha   90.00
_cell.angle_beta   90.00
_cell.angle_gamma   90.00
#
_symmetry.space_group_name_H-M   'P 1'
#
loop_
_entity.id
_entity.type
_entity.pdbx_description
1 polymer ?
#
loop_
_entity_poly.entity_id
_entity_poly.type
_entity_poly.pdbx_seq_one_letter_code
_entity_poly.pdbx_strand_id
1 'polypeptide(L)'
;MSQERGAIRSIAQEKNPKGMTMVRVLAYHQDSGAAMESTTYFYAVDGNGWLSDEPLTMHRPETMVINSGVYYLKAQSDAGKFYTSGMITLAKGVTNVVSIELQ
;
A
#
# COMPACT_ATOMS: atom_id res chain seq x y z
N MET A 1 19.10 -7.90 -8.45
CA MET A 1 17.71 -7.44 -8.48
C MET A 1 17.01 -8.06 -7.30
N SER A 2 16.47 -7.28 -6.36
CA SER A 2 15.69 -7.82 -5.24
C SER A 2 14.44 -8.49 -5.83
N GLN A 3 14.21 -9.78 -5.52
CA GLN A 3 12.91 -10.37 -5.80
C GLN A 3 11.86 -9.57 -5.03
N GLU A 4 10.84 -9.08 -5.73
CA GLU A 4 9.64 -8.59 -5.06
C GLU A 4 9.09 -9.77 -4.24
N ARG A 5 8.86 -9.53 -2.95
CA ARG A 5 8.29 -10.52 -2.03
C ARG A 5 6.80 -10.24 -1.89
N GLY A 6 5.99 -11.27 -1.73
CA GLY A 6 4.54 -11.12 -1.65
C GLY A 6 3.92 -10.61 -2.96
N ALA A 7 2.67 -10.15 -2.90
CA ALA A 7 1.96 -9.63 -4.07
C ALA A 7 0.99 -8.50 -3.74
N ILE A 8 0.82 -7.57 -4.68
CA ILE A 8 -0.32 -6.64 -4.68
C ILE A 8 -1.47 -7.34 -5.42
N ARG A 9 -2.52 -7.73 -4.68
CA ARG A 9 -3.66 -8.46 -5.27
C ARG A 9 -4.55 -7.55 -6.12
N SER A 10 -4.93 -6.41 -5.56
CA SER A 10 -5.90 -5.52 -6.17
C SER A 10 -5.87 -4.13 -5.55
N ILE A 11 -6.37 -3.17 -6.32
CA ILE A 11 -6.67 -1.82 -5.85
C ILE A 11 -8.13 -1.54 -6.21
N ALA A 12 -9.00 -1.56 -5.21
CA ALA A 12 -10.40 -1.19 -5.37
C ALA A 12 -10.61 0.30 -5.05
N GLN A 13 -11.70 0.88 -5.56
CA GLN A 13 -12.02 2.28 -5.36
C GLN A 13 -13.39 2.40 -4.69
N GLU A 14 -13.43 3.07 -3.55
CA GLU A 14 -14.66 3.39 -2.83
C GLU A 14 -14.95 4.90 -2.96
N LYS A 15 -16.22 5.25 -3.12
CA LYS A 15 -16.64 6.66 -3.17
C LYS A 15 -16.27 7.35 -1.85
N ASN A 16 -15.55 8.46 -1.92
CA ASN A 16 -15.29 9.32 -0.77
C ASN A 16 -16.20 10.56 -0.79
N PRO A 17 -17.19 10.68 0.11
CA PRO A 17 -18.10 11.83 0.15
C PRO A 17 -17.39 13.16 0.38
N LYS A 18 -16.19 13.14 0.97
CA LYS A 18 -15.38 14.34 1.23
C LYS A 18 -14.54 14.77 0.02
N GLY A 19 -14.54 13.99 -1.07
CA GLY A 19 -13.75 14.28 -2.28
C GLY A 19 -12.24 14.21 -2.08
N MET A 20 -11.76 13.68 -0.94
CA MET A 20 -10.33 13.53 -0.66
C MET A 20 -9.80 12.23 -1.25
N THR A 21 -8.55 12.26 -1.70
CA THR A 21 -7.83 11.02 -2.02
C THR A 21 -7.40 10.37 -0.71
N MET A 22 -7.81 9.12 -0.52
CA MET A 22 -7.46 8.34 0.66
C MET A 22 -6.93 6.97 0.24
N VAL A 23 -6.22 6.32 1.15
CA VAL A 23 -5.75 4.95 0.99
C VAL A 23 -6.00 4.15 2.27
N ARG A 24 -6.36 2.88 2.09
CA ARG A 24 -6.44 1.85 3.15
C ARG A 24 -5.75 0.60 2.61
N VAL A 25 -4.94 -0.05 3.44
CA VAL A 25 -4.27 -1.30 3.07
C VAL A 25 -4.89 -2.46 3.84
N LEU A 26 -5.22 -3.53 3.13
CA LEU A 26 -5.68 -4.80 3.68
C LEU A 26 -4.59 -5.84 3.45
N ALA A 27 -3.95 -6.30 4.52
CA ALA A 27 -2.85 -7.24 4.43
C ALA A 27 -3.29 -8.65 4.83
N TYR A 28 -2.82 -9.63 4.05
CA TYR A 28 -3.13 -11.04 4.24
C TYR A 28 -1.85 -11.88 4.18
N HIS A 29 -1.78 -12.93 4.99
CA HIS A 29 -0.74 -13.95 4.86
C HIS A 29 -0.93 -14.70 3.53
N GLN A 30 0.13 -14.83 2.73
CA GLN A 30 0.02 -15.37 1.36
C GLN A 30 -0.59 -16.78 1.31
N ASP A 31 -0.12 -17.70 2.17
CA ASP A 31 -0.52 -19.11 2.08
C ASP A 31 -1.87 -19.40 2.72
N SER A 32 -2.23 -18.67 3.78
CA SER A 32 -3.41 -18.96 4.60
C SER A 32 -4.58 -18.03 4.32
N GLY A 33 -4.33 -16.87 3.69
CA GLY A 33 -5.31 -15.82 3.48
C GLY A 33 -5.76 -15.13 4.77
N ALA A 34 -5.15 -15.44 5.92
CA ALA A 34 -5.49 -14.84 7.20
C ALA A 34 -5.12 -13.35 7.21
N ALA A 35 -5.99 -12.51 7.77
CA ALA A 35 -5.72 -11.08 7.92
C ALA A 35 -4.50 -10.86 8.83
N MET A 36 -3.68 -9.86 8.49
CA MET A 36 -2.49 -9.50 9.25
C MET A 36 -2.44 -7.99 9.50
N GLU A 37 -1.90 -7.63 10.65
CA GLU A 37 -1.43 -6.27 10.90
C GLU A 37 -0.09 -6.06 10.17
N SER A 38 0.10 -4.86 9.64
CA SER A 38 1.30 -4.51 8.89
C SER A 38 1.61 -3.02 8.93
N THR A 39 2.88 -2.70 9.08
CA THR A 39 3.41 -1.38 8.77
C THR A 39 3.68 -1.25 7.28
N THR A 40 3.11 -0.24 6.64
CA THR A 40 3.23 0.06 5.21
C THR A 40 3.91 1.39 4.96
N TYR A 41 4.80 1.43 3.98
CA TYR A 41 5.54 2.59 3.53
C TYR A 41 5.18 2.89 2.08
N PHE A 42 4.82 4.13 1.80
CA PHE A 42 4.50 4.63 0.48
C PHE A 42 5.59 5.60 0.01
N TYR A 43 6.35 5.20 -1.00
CA TYR A 43 7.34 6.04 -1.63
C TYR A 43 6.74 6.64 -2.90
N ALA A 44 6.46 7.95 -2.91
CA ALA A 44 5.96 8.61 -4.11
C ALA A 44 6.99 8.49 -5.25
N VAL A 45 6.50 8.24 -6.46
CA VAL A 45 7.33 8.15 -7.67
C VAL A 45 7.21 9.47 -8.41
N ASP A 46 8.35 10.13 -8.62
CA ASP A 46 8.39 11.41 -9.32
C ASP A 46 8.23 11.24 -10.86
N GLY A 47 8.16 12.36 -11.58
CA GLY A 47 8.03 12.36 -13.05
C GLY A 47 9.21 11.75 -13.80
N ASN A 48 10.34 11.52 -13.13
CA ASN A 48 11.55 10.90 -13.66
C ASN A 48 11.68 9.42 -13.24
N GLY A 49 10.74 8.90 -12.44
CA GLY A 49 10.74 7.54 -11.95
C GLY A 49 11.53 7.31 -10.65
N TRP A 50 12.01 8.37 -10.00
CA TRP A 50 12.70 8.27 -8.72
C TRP A 50 11.71 8.14 -7.55
N LEU A 51 12.11 7.39 -6.53
CA LEU A 51 11.38 7.31 -5.28
C LEU A 51 11.69 8.53 -4.41
N SER A 52 10.68 9.05 -3.72
CA SER A 52 10.87 9.98 -2.59
C SER A 52 11.85 9.40 -1.58
N ASP A 53 12.73 10.23 -1.03
CA ASP A 53 13.66 9.82 0.04
C ASP A 53 12.91 9.45 1.33
N GLU A 54 11.84 10.19 1.62
CA GLU A 54 11.00 9.98 2.79
C GLU A 54 9.68 9.30 2.39
N PRO A 55 9.37 8.11 2.94
CA PRO A 55 8.07 7.48 2.73
C PRO A 55 7.00 8.09 3.63
N LEU A 56 5.76 8.07 3.14
CA LEU A 56 4.61 8.18 4.03
C LEU A 56 4.40 6.82 4.71
N THR A 57 4.35 6.81 6.05
CA THR A 57 4.26 5.58 6.83
C THR A 57 2.86 5.38 7.42
N MET A 58 2.34 4.17 7.33
CA MET A 58 1.06 3.74 7.87
C MET A 58 1.27 2.54 8.79
N HIS A 59 1.03 2.69 10.09
CA HIS A 59 1.32 1.66 11.10
C HIS A 59 0.15 0.71 11.40
N ARG A 60 -1.05 1.01 10.90
CA ARG A 60 -2.29 0.24 11.13
C ARG A 60 -3.17 0.29 9.88
N PRO A 61 -4.12 -0.64 9.67
CA PRO A 61 -5.04 -0.69 8.54
C PRO A 61 -6.11 0.43 8.58
N GLU A 62 -5.73 1.62 9.05
CA GLU A 62 -6.57 2.80 9.05
C GLU A 62 -6.61 3.43 7.66
N THR A 63 -7.64 4.24 7.42
CA THR A 63 -7.75 5.00 6.17
C THR A 63 -7.02 6.33 6.35
N MET A 64 -6.02 6.60 5.52
CA MET A 64 -5.23 7.84 5.59
C MET A 64 -5.41 8.71 4.34
N VAL A 65 -5.27 10.03 4.51
CA VAL A 65 -5.25 10.98 3.38
C VAL A 65 -3.88 10.94 2.71
N ILE A 66 -3.85 10.88 1.39
CA ILE A 66 -2.62 10.83 0.58
C ILE A 66 -2.87 11.51 -0.77
N ASN A 67 -1.82 12.01 -1.43
CA ASN A 67 -1.94 12.51 -2.80
C ASN A 67 -2.21 11.35 -3.78
N SER A 68 -2.96 11.61 -4.86
CA SER A 68 -3.06 10.67 -5.98
C SER A 68 -1.74 10.60 -6.74
N GLY A 69 -1.46 9.48 -7.38
CA GLY A 69 -0.23 9.31 -8.15
C GLY A 69 0.31 7.88 -8.09
N VAL A 70 1.54 7.71 -8.57
CA VAL A 70 2.23 6.43 -8.56
C VAL A 70 3.10 6.34 -7.31
N TYR A 71 3.05 5.20 -6.64
CA TYR A 71 3.84 4.92 -5.44
C TYR A 71 4.49 3.56 -5.54
N TYR A 72 5.71 3.45 -5.02
CA TYR A 72 6.29 2.16 -4.66
C TYR A 72 5.92 1.85 -3.22
N LEU A 73 5.16 0.78 -3.02
CA LEU A 73 4.72 0.31 -1.72
C LEU A 73 5.72 -0.70 -1.17
N LYS A 74 6.03 -0.60 0.13
CA LYS A 74 6.67 -1.67 0.91
C LYS A 74 5.83 -1.91 2.15
N ALA A 75 5.50 -3.16 2.45
CA ALA A 75 4.81 -3.53 3.67
C ALA A 75 5.56 -4.64 4.39
N GLN A 76 5.49 -4.61 5.71
CA GLN A 76 6.02 -5.63 6.59
C GLN A 76 4.97 -6.00 7.62
N SER A 77 4.78 -7.29 7.88
CA SER A 77 3.93 -7.74 8.97
C SER A 77 4.47 -7.29 10.33
N ASP A 78 3.57 -6.87 11.22
CA ASP A 78 3.93 -6.60 12.61
C ASP A 78 4.18 -7.91 13.40
N ALA A 79 3.69 -9.03 12.89
CA ALA A 79 3.82 -10.37 13.47
C ALA A 79 4.68 -11.28 12.58
N GLY A 80 5.98 -11.00 12.49
CA GLY A 80 6.96 -11.86 11.83
C GLY A 80 7.74 -11.15 10.72
N LYS A 81 8.40 -11.95 9.88
CA LYS A 81 9.24 -11.48 8.76
C LYS A 81 8.58 -11.76 7.42
N PHE A 82 7.35 -11.29 7.25
CA PHE A 82 6.61 -11.35 6.00
C PHE A 82 6.56 -9.96 5.35
N TYR A 83 6.74 -9.92 4.03
CA TYR A 83 6.91 -8.67 3.30
C TYR A 83 6.10 -8.64 2.01
N THR A 84 5.69 -7.43 1.61
CA THR A 84 5.19 -7.13 0.26
C THR A 84 5.95 -5.94 -0.29
N SER A 85 6.23 -5.91 -1.59
CA SER A 85 6.53 -4.65 -2.26
C SER A 85 6.05 -4.62 -3.70
N GLY A 86 5.79 -3.42 -4.21
CA GLY A 86 5.53 -3.23 -5.63
C GLY A 86 4.91 -1.88 -5.96
N MET A 87 4.71 -1.63 -7.25
CA MET A 87 4.15 -0.37 -7.75
C MET A 87 2.62 -0.35 -7.65
N ILE A 88 2.08 0.76 -7.15
CA ILE A 88 0.63 1.02 -7.11
C ILE A 88 0.32 2.39 -7.72
N THR A 89 -0.89 2.54 -8.25
CA THR A 89 -1.42 3.83 -8.72
C THR A 89 -2.67 4.18 -7.93
N LEU A 90 -2.65 5.33 -7.25
CA LEU A 90 -3.76 5.83 -6.44
C LEU A 90 -4.59 6.85 -7.23
N ALA A 91 -5.89 6.59 -7.35
CA ALA A 91 -6.83 7.46 -8.02
C ALA A 91 -7.24 8.65 -7.14
N LYS A 92 -7.53 9.78 -7.80
CA LYS A 92 -7.90 11.03 -7.12
C LYS A 92 -9.33 11.04 -6.60
N GLY A 93 -9.55 11.65 -5.43
CA GLY A 93 -10.88 11.95 -4.90
C GLY A 93 -11.69 10.74 -4.43
N VAL A 94 -11.04 9.60 -4.26
CA VAL A 94 -11.65 8.34 -3.82
C VAL A 94 -10.84 7.72 -2.68
N THR A 95 -11.44 6.74 -2.01
CA THR A 95 -10.69 5.86 -1.10
C THR A 95 -10.16 4.68 -1.91
N ASN A 96 -8.84 4.58 -2.02
CA ASN A 96 -8.14 3.47 -2.66
C ASN A 96 -7.93 2.36 -1.64
N VAL A 97 -8.50 1.17 -1.89
CA VAL A 97 -8.36 0.01 -1.01
C VAL A 97 -7.37 -0.95 -1.65
N VAL A 98 -6.17 -1.00 -1.09
CA VAL A 98 -5.04 -1.80 -1.60
C VAL A 98 -5.00 -3.13 -0.85
N SER A 99 -5.23 -4.23 -1.54
CA SER A 99 -5.11 -5.57 -0.95
C SER A 99 -3.74 -6.16 -1.26
N ILE A 100 -3.03 -6.63 -0.23
CA ILE A 100 -1.68 -7.19 -0.35
C ILE A 100 -1.57 -8.58 0.29
N GLU A 101 -0.68 -9.41 -0.25
CA GLU A 101 -0.23 -10.68 0.31
C GLU A 101 1.21 -10.56 0.80
N LEU A 102 1.45 -10.91 2.06
CA LEU A 102 2.76 -10.87 2.70
C LEU A 102 3.42 -12.26 2.66
N GLN A 103 4.71 -12.30 2.27
CA GLN A 103 5.56 -13.52 2.16
C GLN A 103 6.87 -13.41 2.94
#